data_AF-A0AAD6S830-F1
#
_entry.id   AF-A0AAD6S830-F1
#
_cell.length_a   1.000
_cell.length_b   1.000
_cell.length_c   1.000
_cell.angle_alpha   90.00
_cell.angle_beta   90.00
_cell.angle_gamma   90.00
#
_symmetry.space_group_name_H-M   'P 1'
#
loop_
_entity.id
_entity.type
_entity.pdbx_description
1 polymer ?
#
loop_
_entity_poly.entity_id
_entity_poly.type
_entity_poly.pdbx_seq_one_letter_code
_entity_poly.pdbx_strand_id
1 'polypeptide(L)'
;MDLNPPIEIDSDDDTEWVPGEWIGRGKKYENIPAHVDAARRCILHLPASVQSHFPPKNLPISRLLLFDLPPVARDETLLDYTYTTMEPTRNIEDSLAFLAVPSRRVLQQMVSNFGQAWFDANKSICTSLNPDIAYSFWI
;
A
#
# COMPACT_ATOMS: atom_id res chain seq x y z
N MET A 1 -51.73 -0.62 28.62
CA MET A 1 -50.32 -1.03 28.78
C MET A 1 -49.82 -1.28 27.37
N ASP A 2 -49.38 -0.21 26.72
CA ASP A 2 -48.86 -0.27 25.35
C ASP A 2 -47.43 -0.81 25.41
N LEU A 3 -47.27 -2.06 24.97
CA LEU A 3 -45.96 -2.67 24.77
C LEU A 3 -45.42 -2.11 23.44
N ASN A 4 -44.43 -1.22 23.56
CA ASN A 4 -43.63 -0.78 22.42
C ASN A 4 -43.05 -2.02 21.71
N PRO A 5 -43.20 -2.16 20.37
CA PRO A 5 -42.54 -3.24 19.67
C PRO A 5 -41.00 -3.11 19.80
N PRO A 6 -40.26 -4.23 19.76
CA PRO A 6 -38.81 -4.19 19.79
C PRO A 6 -38.31 -3.36 18.61
N ILE A 7 -37.42 -2.41 18.89
CA ILE A 7 -36.67 -1.72 17.84
C ILE A 7 -35.75 -2.79 17.24
N GLU A 8 -36.07 -3.24 16.03
CA GLU A 8 -35.14 -3.98 15.19
C GLU A 8 -33.98 -3.02 14.88
N ILE A 9 -32.85 -3.23 15.56
CA ILE A 9 -31.60 -2.58 15.20
C ILE A 9 -31.13 -3.35 13.97
N ASP A 10 -31.43 -2.81 12.80
CA ASP A 10 -30.86 -3.28 11.53
C ASP A 10 -29.33 -3.18 11.67
N SER A 11 -28.66 -4.32 11.73
CA SER A 11 -27.21 -4.39 11.85
C SER A 11 -26.60 -4.06 10.49
N ASP A 12 -26.51 -2.77 10.21
CA ASP A 12 -26.09 -2.18 8.93
C ASP A 12 -24.57 -2.33 8.63
N ASP A 13 -23.91 -3.40 9.12
CA ASP A 13 -22.44 -3.46 9.23
C ASP A 13 -21.78 -4.66 8.52
N ASP A 14 -22.49 -5.31 7.60
CA ASP A 14 -21.94 -6.36 6.70
C ASP A 14 -21.83 -5.87 5.25
N THR A 15 -21.45 -4.60 5.02
CA THR A 15 -21.18 -4.15 3.66
C THR A 15 -19.83 -4.69 3.19
N GLU A 16 -19.85 -5.72 2.34
CA GLU A 16 -18.67 -6.29 1.72
C GLU A 16 -17.95 -5.27 0.81
N TRP A 17 -16.62 -5.35 0.73
CA TRP A 17 -15.85 -4.53 -0.21
C TRP A 17 -16.13 -4.94 -1.66
N VAL A 18 -16.80 -4.06 -2.42
CA VAL A 18 -17.04 -4.22 -3.86
C VAL A 18 -16.20 -3.22 -4.66
N PRO A 19 -15.04 -3.60 -5.24
CA PRO A 19 -14.15 -2.66 -5.94
C PRO A 19 -14.85 -1.83 -7.01
N GLY A 20 -15.80 -2.43 -7.74
CA GLY A 20 -16.53 -1.79 -8.83
C GLY A 20 -17.42 -0.61 -8.41
N GLU A 21 -17.68 -0.42 -7.13
CA GLU A 21 -18.45 0.72 -6.59
C GLU A 21 -17.57 1.90 -6.18
N TRP A 22 -16.25 1.67 -6.06
CA TRP A 22 -15.32 2.63 -5.48
C TRP A 22 -14.21 3.03 -6.46
N ILE A 23 -13.58 2.05 -7.10
CA ILE A 23 -12.40 2.23 -7.95
C ILE A 23 -12.83 2.69 -9.35
N GLY A 24 -12.20 3.76 -9.85
CA GLY A 24 -12.47 4.34 -11.16
C GLY A 24 -13.82 5.04 -11.29
N ARG A 25 -14.50 5.33 -10.16
CA ARG A 25 -15.84 5.95 -10.14
C ARG A 25 -15.84 7.46 -9.92
N GLY A 26 -14.65 8.09 -9.93
CA GLY A 26 -14.51 9.53 -9.66
C GLY A 26 -14.82 9.93 -8.22
N LYS A 27 -14.86 8.96 -7.29
CA LYS A 27 -15.04 9.22 -5.86
C LYS A 27 -13.80 9.86 -5.27
N LYS A 28 -13.98 10.67 -4.23
CA LYS A 28 -12.90 11.20 -3.42
C LYS A 28 -12.57 10.26 -2.28
N TYR A 29 -11.28 10.09 -2.01
CA TYR A 29 -10.80 9.33 -0.86
C TYR A 29 -10.89 10.21 0.40
N GLU A 30 -12.09 10.32 0.96
CA GLU A 30 -12.35 11.10 2.17
C GLU A 30 -13.47 10.43 2.97
N ASN A 31 -13.34 10.37 4.29
CA ASN A 31 -14.33 9.77 5.19
C ASN A 31 -14.81 8.37 4.74
N ILE A 32 -13.87 7.51 4.37
CA ILE A 32 -14.18 6.18 3.82
C ILE A 32 -14.79 5.24 4.88
N PRO A 33 -15.72 4.35 4.48
CA PRO A 33 -16.24 3.31 5.36
C PRO A 33 -15.17 2.31 5.82
N ALA A 34 -15.44 1.63 6.94
CA ALA A 34 -14.52 0.66 7.54
C ALA A 34 -14.15 -0.50 6.60
N HIS A 35 -15.09 -1.01 5.80
CA HIS A 35 -14.82 -2.09 4.83
C HIS A 35 -13.86 -1.66 3.71
N VAL A 36 -13.93 -0.41 3.27
CA VAL A 36 -12.99 0.18 2.30
C VAL A 36 -11.60 0.31 2.92
N ASP A 37 -11.52 0.72 4.19
CA ASP A 37 -10.25 0.84 4.88
C ASP A 37 -9.62 -0.54 5.13
N ALA A 38 -10.43 -1.55 5.44
CA ALA A 38 -9.98 -2.93 5.53
C ALA A 38 -9.39 -3.43 4.18
N ALA A 39 -10.08 -3.18 3.07
CA ALA A 39 -9.58 -3.52 1.74
C ALA A 39 -8.27 -2.80 1.40
N ARG A 40 -8.14 -1.51 1.76
CA ARG A 40 -6.88 -0.78 1.64
C ARG A 40 -5.74 -1.48 2.38
N ARG A 41 -5.95 -1.86 3.65
CA ARG A 41 -4.92 -2.51 4.46
C ARG A 41 -4.47 -3.83 3.84
N CYS A 42 -5.40 -4.58 3.25
CA CYS A 42 -5.07 -5.80 2.52
C CYS A 42 -4.18 -5.54 1.29
N ILE A 43 -4.46 -4.47 0.53
CA ILE A 43 -3.67 -4.11 -0.65
C ILE A 43 -2.26 -3.65 -0.30
N LEU A 44 -2.12 -2.90 0.80
CA LEU A 44 -0.83 -2.44 1.31
C LEU A 44 -0.11 -3.51 2.14
N HIS A 45 -0.70 -4.70 2.28
CA HIS A 45 -0.10 -5.76 3.08
C HIS A 45 1.13 -6.33 2.39
N LEU A 46 2.22 -6.41 3.15
CA LEU A 46 3.47 -6.98 2.71
C LEU A 46 3.32 -8.52 2.57
N PRO A 47 3.63 -9.12 1.40
CA PRO A 47 3.58 -10.57 1.24
C PRO A 47 4.51 -11.32 2.21
N ALA A 48 4.13 -12.54 2.58
CA ALA A 48 4.96 -13.36 3.46
C ALA A 48 6.34 -13.71 2.85
N SER A 49 6.39 -13.84 1.53
CA SER A 49 7.60 -14.15 0.75
C SER A 49 8.72 -13.12 0.97
N VAL A 50 8.37 -11.83 1.12
CA VAL A 50 9.39 -10.78 1.31
C VAL A 50 9.86 -10.61 2.74
N GLN A 51 9.22 -11.25 3.73
CA GLN A 51 9.64 -11.13 5.14
C GLN A 51 11.09 -11.60 5.35
N SER A 52 11.58 -12.48 4.48
CA SER A 52 12.96 -12.96 4.48
C SER A 52 14.00 -11.88 4.19
N HIS A 53 13.62 -10.78 3.52
CA HIS A 53 14.50 -9.63 3.26
C HIS A 53 14.64 -8.69 4.46
N PHE A 54 13.82 -8.86 5.50
CA PHE A 54 13.87 -8.03 6.70
C PHE A 54 14.61 -8.77 7.82
N PRO A 55 15.34 -8.05 8.68
CA PRO A 55 15.96 -8.67 9.84
C PRO A 55 14.89 -9.26 10.77
N PRO A 56 15.10 -10.47 11.32
CA PRO A 56 14.18 -11.05 12.29
C PRO A 56 13.95 -10.12 13.49
N LYS A 57 12.71 -10.04 13.99
CA LYS A 57 12.35 -9.16 15.13
C LYS A 57 13.14 -9.47 16.41
N ASN A 58 13.65 -10.68 16.54
CA ASN A 58 14.46 -11.17 17.67
C ASN A 58 15.96 -11.16 17.38
N LEU A 59 16.42 -10.53 16.28
CA LEU A 59 17.84 -10.47 15.93
C LEU A 59 18.58 -9.58 16.94
N PRO A 60 19.66 -10.08 17.60
CA PRO A 60 20.45 -9.26 18.51
C PRO A 60 21.03 -8.03 17.80
N ILE A 61 21.10 -6.89 18.50
CA ILE A 61 21.62 -5.62 17.94
C ILE A 61 23.00 -5.80 17.30
N SER A 62 23.89 -6.59 17.93
CA SER A 62 25.23 -6.87 17.41
C SER A 62 25.21 -7.59 16.05
N ARG A 63 24.17 -8.39 15.77
CA ARG A 63 23.95 -9.05 14.48
C ARG A 63 23.17 -8.18 13.51
N LEU A 64 22.27 -7.32 14.01
CA LEU A 64 21.53 -6.36 13.20
C LEU A 64 22.47 -5.38 12.49
N LEU A 65 23.54 -4.93 13.16
CA LEU A 65 24.56 -4.07 12.55
C LEU A 65 25.35 -4.74 11.41
N LEU A 66 25.29 -6.08 11.32
CA LEU A 66 25.92 -6.87 10.27
C LEU A 66 24.92 -7.33 9.20
N PHE A 67 23.64 -6.95 9.32
CA PHE A 67 22.62 -7.32 8.36
C PHE A 67 22.76 -6.42 7.13
N ASP A 68 22.89 -7.02 5.94
CA ASP A 68 23.00 -6.30 4.69
C ASP A 68 21.67 -5.62 4.36
N LEU A 69 21.63 -4.30 4.55
CA LEU A 69 20.49 -3.46 4.17
C LEU A 69 20.76 -2.82 2.80
N PRO A 70 19.72 -2.66 1.97
CA PRO A 70 19.86 -1.93 0.71
C PRO A 70 20.31 -0.49 0.99
N PRO A 71 21.15 0.08 0.10
CA PRO A 71 21.61 1.45 0.27
C PRO A 71 20.43 2.42 0.22
N VAL A 72 20.43 3.39 1.13
CA VAL A 72 19.50 4.52 1.08
C VAL A 72 19.88 5.41 -0.10
N ALA A 73 18.90 5.83 -0.91
CA ALA A 73 19.14 6.79 -1.98
C ALA A 73 19.70 8.08 -1.37
N ARG A 74 20.96 8.41 -1.67
CA ARG A 74 21.64 9.62 -1.15
C ARG A 74 21.20 10.89 -1.88
N ASP A 75 20.63 10.74 -3.06
CA ASP A 75 20.16 11.83 -3.89
C ASP A 75 18.64 11.76 -3.99
N GLU A 76 17.96 12.73 -3.37
CA GLU A 76 16.51 12.83 -3.38
C GLU A 76 15.94 13.07 -4.79
N THR A 77 16.78 13.46 -5.76
CA THR A 77 16.37 13.80 -7.13
C THR A 77 16.27 12.61 -8.08
N LEU A 78 16.73 11.41 -7.68
CA LEU A 78 16.85 10.28 -8.60
C LEU A 78 15.71 9.25 -8.55
N LEU A 79 14.83 9.26 -7.54
CA LEU A 79 13.74 8.31 -7.43
C LEU A 79 12.41 9.00 -7.13
N ASP A 80 11.76 9.43 -8.20
CA ASP A 80 10.35 9.78 -8.17
C ASP A 80 9.51 8.53 -8.45
N TYR A 81 8.44 8.37 -7.68
CA TYR A 81 7.46 7.31 -7.88
C TYR A 81 6.15 7.88 -8.38
N THR A 82 5.58 7.23 -9.39
CA THR A 82 4.31 7.62 -9.97
C THR A 82 3.34 6.45 -9.96
N TYR A 83 2.06 6.75 -9.69
CA TYR A 83 0.99 5.78 -9.80
C TYR A 83 0.63 5.56 -11.27
N THR A 84 0.34 4.31 -11.64
CA THR A 84 -0.06 3.95 -13.00
C THR A 84 -1.20 2.93 -13.00
N THR A 85 -1.95 2.91 -14.09
CA THR A 85 -3.04 1.96 -14.35
C THR A 85 -2.54 0.61 -14.88
N MET A 86 -1.23 0.49 -15.16
CA MET A 86 -0.60 -0.77 -15.55
C MET A 86 -0.70 -1.80 -14.43
N GLU A 87 -0.89 -3.06 -14.78
CA GLU A 87 -0.71 -4.15 -13.83
C GLU A 87 0.77 -4.23 -13.40
N PRO A 88 1.08 -4.65 -12.16
CA PRO A 88 2.45 -4.91 -11.76
C PRO A 88 3.13 -5.89 -12.73
N THR A 89 4.23 -5.46 -13.34
CA THR A 89 4.96 -6.26 -14.35
C THR A 89 6.08 -7.10 -13.74
N ARG A 90 6.49 -6.78 -12.51
CA ARG A 90 7.46 -7.56 -11.74
C ARG A 90 6.99 -7.78 -10.32
N ASN A 91 7.37 -8.93 -9.77
CA ASN A 91 7.37 -9.10 -8.34
C ASN A 91 8.58 -8.35 -7.78
N ILE A 92 8.33 -7.46 -6.82
CA ILE A 92 9.38 -6.63 -6.22
C ILE A 92 10.37 -7.48 -5.40
N GLU A 93 10.03 -8.72 -5.03
CA GLU A 93 10.94 -9.72 -4.45
C GLU A 93 12.29 -9.78 -5.18
N ASP A 94 12.25 -9.86 -6.50
CA ASP A 94 13.45 -9.96 -7.35
C ASP A 94 14.25 -8.64 -7.40
N SER A 95 13.65 -7.54 -6.95
CA SER A 95 14.15 -6.17 -7.10
C SER A 95 14.49 -5.49 -5.77
N LEU A 96 13.96 -5.98 -4.63
CA LEU A 96 14.09 -5.35 -3.30
C LEU A 96 15.54 -5.13 -2.89
N ALA A 97 16.43 -6.07 -3.21
CA ALA A 97 17.85 -5.95 -2.88
C ALA A 97 18.58 -4.85 -3.67
N PHE A 98 18.04 -4.45 -4.82
CA PHE A 98 18.67 -3.51 -5.77
C PHE A 98 17.97 -2.15 -5.79
N LEU A 99 16.75 -2.07 -5.27
CA LEU A 99 16.01 -0.82 -5.17
C LEU A 99 16.58 0.02 -4.03
N ALA A 100 16.97 1.25 -4.36
CA ALA A 100 17.38 2.20 -3.35
C ALA A 100 16.16 2.60 -2.51
N VAL A 101 16.35 2.67 -1.19
CA VAL A 101 15.28 3.05 -0.27
C VAL A 101 14.90 4.51 -0.55
N PRO A 102 13.60 4.81 -0.81
CA PRO A 102 13.16 6.17 -1.07
C PRO A 102 13.39 7.07 0.14
N SER A 103 13.53 8.38 -0.09
CA SER A 103 13.64 9.33 1.02
C SER A 103 12.34 9.37 1.83
N ARG A 104 12.43 9.79 3.10
CA ARG A 104 11.25 9.95 3.96
C ARG A 104 10.19 10.86 3.34
N ARG A 105 10.61 11.92 2.64
CA ARG A 105 9.71 12.86 1.98
C ARG A 105 8.90 12.16 0.88
N VAL A 106 9.57 11.37 0.04
CA VAL A 106 8.93 10.60 -1.04
C VAL A 106 7.96 9.59 -0.43
N LEU A 107 8.36 8.82 0.59
CA LEU A 107 7.46 7.88 1.27
C LEU A 107 6.21 8.56 1.84
N GLN A 108 6.36 9.73 2.46
CA GLN A 108 5.21 10.49 2.98
C GLN A 108 4.25 10.92 1.87
N GLN A 109 4.77 11.38 0.73
CA GLN A 109 3.96 11.75 -0.44
C GLN A 109 3.23 10.53 -1.03
N MET A 110 3.89 9.38 -1.10
CA MET A 110 3.25 8.16 -1.57
C MET A 110 2.13 7.73 -0.62
N VAL A 111 2.40 7.69 0.69
CA VAL A 111 1.37 7.33 1.68
C VAL A 111 0.19 8.30 1.65
N SER A 112 0.42 9.62 1.50
CA SER A 112 -0.65 10.60 1.45
C SER A 112 -1.50 10.49 0.17
N ASN A 113 -0.88 10.15 -0.96
CA ASN A 113 -1.54 10.15 -2.26
C ASN A 113 -2.14 8.79 -2.63
N PHE A 114 -1.72 7.71 -1.96
CA PHE A 114 -2.14 6.34 -2.24
C PHE A 114 -3.67 6.20 -2.32
N GLY A 115 -4.39 6.70 -1.31
CA GLY A 115 -5.84 6.48 -1.23
C GLY A 115 -6.59 7.02 -2.44
N GLN A 116 -6.26 8.24 -2.86
CA GLN A 116 -6.85 8.83 -4.06
C GLN A 116 -6.35 8.15 -5.33
N ALA A 117 -5.05 7.85 -5.43
CA ALA A 117 -4.51 7.16 -6.59
C ALA A 117 -5.17 5.79 -6.81
N TRP A 118 -5.42 5.05 -5.72
CA TRP A 118 -6.14 3.79 -5.74
C TRP A 118 -7.59 3.97 -6.21
N PHE A 119 -8.31 4.96 -5.68
CA PHE A 119 -9.67 5.31 -6.15
C PHE A 119 -9.70 5.75 -7.61
N ASP A 120 -8.63 6.35 -8.12
CA ASP A 120 -8.46 6.76 -9.52
C ASP A 120 -8.09 5.58 -10.44
N ALA A 121 -8.25 4.33 -9.98
CA ALA A 121 -7.99 3.09 -10.72
C ALA A 121 -6.53 2.85 -11.12
N ASN A 122 -5.58 3.50 -10.44
CA ASN A 122 -4.20 3.04 -10.50
C ASN A 122 -4.08 1.66 -9.85
N LYS A 123 -3.14 0.85 -10.32
CA LYS A 123 -2.92 -0.53 -9.89
C LYS A 123 -1.50 -0.82 -9.42
N SER A 124 -0.56 0.05 -9.77
CA SER A 124 0.85 -0.13 -9.47
C SER A 124 1.58 1.22 -9.40
N ILE A 125 2.86 1.15 -9.05
CA ILE A 125 3.79 2.28 -9.04
C ILE A 125 4.95 2.03 -10.00
N CYS A 126 5.44 3.07 -10.65
CA CYS A 126 6.68 3.04 -11.42
C CYS A 126 7.69 4.01 -10.83
N THR A 127 8.98 3.79 -11.13
CA THR A 127 10.02 4.77 -10.85
C THR A 127 10.34 5.57 -12.11
N SER A 128 10.76 6.83 -11.95
CA SER A 128 11.25 7.64 -13.07
C SER A 128 12.46 7.03 -13.80
N LEU A 129 13.22 6.16 -13.12
CA LEU A 129 14.37 5.46 -13.68
C LEU A 129 13.98 4.33 -14.64
N ASN A 130 12.85 3.65 -14.39
CA ASN A 130 12.36 2.54 -15.20
C ASN A 130 10.84 2.61 -15.32
N PRO A 131 10.29 3.52 -16.15
CA PRO A 131 8.85 3.73 -16.26
C PRO A 131 8.09 2.52 -16.79
N ASP A 132 8.77 1.62 -17.50
CA ASP A 132 8.19 0.38 -18.04
C ASP A 132 8.05 -0.74 -16.99
N ILE A 133 8.64 -0.54 -15.80
CA ILE A 133 8.55 -1.50 -14.70
C ILE A 133 7.56 -0.98 -13.65
N ALA A 134 6.48 -1.73 -13.49
CA ALA A 134 5.42 -1.48 -12.55
C ALA A 134 5.53 -2.44 -11.36
N TYR A 135 5.54 -1.88 -10.16
CA TYR A 135 5.58 -2.61 -8.89
C TYR A 135 4.23 -2.56 -8.19
N SER A 136 3.93 -3.59 -7.39
CA SER A 136 2.75 -3.62 -6.54
C SER A 136 2.73 -2.46 -5.53
N PHE A 137 1.56 -2.17 -4.96
CA PHE A 137 1.36 -1.05 -4.03
C PHE A 137 1.95 -1.22 -2.64
N TRP A 138 2.27 -2.45 -2.24
CA TRP A 138 2.98 -2.67 -1.00
C TRP A 138 4.45 -2.26 -1.20
N ILE A 139 4.90 -1.32 -0.37
CA ILE A 139 6.25 -0.74 -0.37
C ILE A 139 6.80 -0.84 1.05
#